data_AF-A0A0K2UUH7-F1
#
_entry.id   AF-A0A0K2UUH7-F1
#
_cell.length_a   1.000
_cell.length_b   1.000
_cell.length_c   1.000
_cell.angle_alpha   90.00
_cell.angle_beta   90.00
_cell.angle_gamma   90.00
#
_symmetry.space_group_name_H-M   'P 1'
#
loop_
_entity.id
_entity.type
_entity.pdbx_description
1 polymer ?
#
loop_
_entity_poly.entity_id
_entity_poly.type
_entity_poly.pdbx_seq_one_letter_code
_entity_poly.pdbx_strand_id
1 'polypeptide(L)'
;WQDSRQEFMHYFLTYGRQLSQEEMDLLEDEDESRSIKKQSPGLGQFKEQIDYYEGLHDQLKNIKGTKVIQSWFKIDFKPFKTALLNCVKRWSYVFKRHLIDHVVTNLEDLNKFIECADEGLMTQVHEGDYECLIKVMEYLKVVKEKQSSTDVMFEPLHKIIDLLRNYGVVIPEQSLVQLQELPEKWANTKRLSVTAKQQVAPLQAMEVGKLKKRISDFDDKQQEFRNNFLRMRFFSFKCSIPYDVLTKANKLIWEMEDEMKGLEDCAVLFEVPFGEFKELHSCRKEIRMVK
;
A
#
# COMPACT_ATOMS: atom_id res chain seq x y z
N TRP A 1 15.24 6.69 -30.42
CA TRP A 1 15.22 8.15 -30.74
C TRP A 1 13.83 8.76 -30.60
N GLN A 2 12.76 7.95 -30.66
CA GLN A 2 11.37 8.34 -30.42
C GLN A 2 10.82 7.80 -29.11
N ASP A 3 11.67 7.23 -28.26
CA ASP A 3 11.27 6.62 -26.99
C ASP A 3 10.61 7.71 -26.13
N SER A 4 9.37 7.48 -25.73
CA SER A 4 8.67 8.42 -24.88
C SER A 4 9.51 8.58 -23.61
N ARG A 5 9.86 9.82 -23.23
CA ARG A 5 10.63 10.08 -22.00
C ARG A 5 9.97 9.43 -20.77
N GLN A 6 8.67 9.21 -20.83
CA GLN A 6 7.88 8.49 -19.83
C GLN A 6 8.16 6.99 -19.85
N GLU A 7 8.21 6.35 -21.01
CA GLU A 7 8.58 4.92 -21.16
C GLU A 7 10.01 4.69 -20.71
N PHE A 8 10.93 5.54 -21.13
CA PHE A 8 12.33 5.46 -20.70
C PHE A 8 12.46 5.60 -19.17
N MET A 9 11.74 6.55 -18.57
CA MET A 9 11.72 6.68 -17.10
C MET A 9 11.07 5.45 -16.46
N HIS A 10 9.99 4.92 -17.03
CA HIS A 10 9.32 3.72 -16.53
C HIS A 10 10.26 2.49 -16.51
N TYR A 11 11.00 2.25 -17.59
CA TYR A 11 11.99 1.17 -17.64
C TYR A 11 13.12 1.39 -16.63
N PHE A 12 13.64 2.63 -16.54
CA PHE A 12 14.68 2.95 -15.56
C PHE A 12 14.20 2.73 -14.11
N LEU A 13 12.97 3.15 -13.79
CA LEU A 13 12.37 2.95 -12.46
C LEU A 13 12.09 1.48 -12.14
N THR A 14 11.87 0.65 -13.16
CA THR A 14 11.54 -0.77 -12.98
C THR A 14 12.78 -1.66 -12.87
N TYR A 15 13.84 -1.34 -13.61
CA TYR A 15 15.02 -2.20 -13.75
C TYR A 15 16.32 -1.58 -13.23
N GLY A 16 16.31 -0.30 -12.85
CA GLY A 16 17.46 0.40 -12.29
C GLY A 16 18.58 0.70 -13.31
N ARG A 17 18.39 0.27 -14.55
CA ARG A 17 19.29 0.48 -15.69
C ARG A 17 18.47 0.64 -16.97
N GLN A 18 19.12 1.15 -18.01
CA GLN A 18 18.56 1.09 -19.35
C GLN A 18 18.61 -0.37 -19.84
N LEU A 19 17.48 -0.88 -20.32
CA LEU A 19 17.41 -2.17 -20.98
C LEU A 19 18.05 -2.06 -22.37
N SER A 20 18.77 -3.10 -22.79
CA SER A 20 19.20 -3.20 -24.19
C SER A 20 17.99 -3.45 -25.10
N GLN A 21 18.12 -3.17 -26.40
CA GLN A 21 17.06 -3.46 -27.36
C GLN A 21 16.66 -4.95 -27.32
N GLU A 22 17.64 -5.84 -27.21
CA GLU A 22 17.42 -7.29 -27.08
C GLU A 22 16.64 -7.66 -25.80
N GLU A 23 16.88 -6.94 -24.70
CA GLU A 23 16.15 -7.11 -23.44
C GLU A 23 14.73 -6.53 -23.48
N MET A 24 14.50 -5.49 -24.27
CA MET A 24 13.16 -4.94 -24.52
C MET A 24 12.34 -5.90 -25.39
N ASP A 25 12.94 -6.46 -26.44
CA ASP A 25 12.29 -7.45 -27.31
C ASP A 25 11.93 -8.73 -26.52
N LEU A 26 12.77 -9.14 -25.56
CA LEU A 26 12.50 -10.27 -24.65
C LEU A 26 11.39 -10.01 -23.62
N LEU A 27 11.00 -8.76 -23.37
CA LEU A 27 9.87 -8.42 -22.50
C LEU A 27 8.52 -8.47 -23.24
N GLU A 28 8.54 -8.41 -24.57
CA GLU A 28 7.36 -8.59 -25.41
C GLU A 28 6.98 -10.08 -25.57
N ASP A 29 7.95 -10.98 -25.39
CA ASP A 29 7.71 -12.43 -25.34
C ASP A 29 7.23 -12.85 -23.92
N GLU A 30 6.02 -13.41 -23.82
CA GLU A 30 5.35 -13.86 -22.57
C GLU A 30 6.02 -15.08 -21.86
N ASP A 31 7.33 -15.28 -22.02
CA ASP A 31 8.05 -16.39 -21.40
C ASP A 31 8.54 -16.00 -19.99
N GLU A 32 7.75 -16.33 -18.96
CA GLU A 32 8.02 -16.06 -17.53
C GLU A 32 9.40 -16.55 -17.04
N SER A 33 10.04 -17.48 -17.76
CA SER A 33 11.33 -18.08 -17.42
C SER A 33 12.56 -17.20 -17.71
N ARG A 34 12.43 -16.11 -18.48
CA ARG A 34 13.51 -15.13 -18.79
C ARG A 34 13.28 -13.75 -18.17
N SER A 35 12.43 -13.69 -17.15
CA SER A 35 12.06 -12.44 -16.48
C SER A 35 13.28 -11.64 -16.00
N ILE A 36 13.51 -10.48 -16.62
CA ILE A 36 14.53 -9.52 -16.18
C ILE A 36 14.19 -9.12 -14.73
N LYS A 37 15.16 -9.26 -13.83
CA LYS A 37 14.97 -8.93 -12.41
C LYS A 37 14.62 -7.45 -12.28
N LYS A 38 13.41 -7.19 -11.78
CA LYS A 38 12.96 -5.85 -11.41
C LYS A 38 13.77 -5.40 -10.20
N GLN A 39 14.44 -4.26 -10.32
CA GLN A 39 15.23 -3.66 -9.26
C GLN A 39 15.06 -2.15 -9.34
N SER A 40 14.46 -1.56 -8.31
CA SER A 40 14.27 -0.11 -8.27
C SER A 40 15.63 0.60 -8.22
N PRO A 41 15.82 1.71 -8.97
CA PRO A 41 17.08 2.41 -9.03
C PRO A 41 17.47 2.99 -7.68
N GLY A 42 18.72 2.76 -7.26
CA GLY A 42 19.32 3.43 -6.12
C GLY A 42 19.74 4.87 -6.46
N LEU A 43 19.96 5.69 -5.43
CA LEU A 43 20.41 7.08 -5.61
C LEU A 43 21.70 7.20 -6.44
N GLY A 44 22.60 6.23 -6.33
CA GLY A 44 23.84 6.18 -7.14
C GLY A 44 23.55 6.05 -8.64
N GLN A 45 22.57 5.24 -9.04
CA GLN A 45 22.20 5.08 -10.44
C GLN A 45 21.54 6.36 -11.01
N PHE A 46 20.73 7.04 -10.21
CA PHE A 46 20.22 8.37 -10.57
C PHE A 46 21.36 9.37 -10.78
N LYS A 47 22.35 9.38 -9.87
CA LYS A 47 23.53 10.22 -9.98
C LYS A 47 24.31 9.95 -11.28
N GLU A 48 24.58 8.69 -11.59
CA GLU A 48 25.29 8.30 -12.81
C GLU A 48 24.57 8.76 -14.09
N GLN A 49 23.25 8.61 -14.16
CA GLN A 49 22.47 9.09 -15.31
C GLN A 49 22.50 10.62 -15.40
N ILE A 50 22.35 11.33 -14.29
CA ILE A 50 22.43 12.80 -14.27
C ILE A 50 23.82 13.25 -14.73
N ASP A 51 24.89 12.67 -14.19
CA ASP A 51 26.28 12.99 -14.53
C ASP A 51 26.57 12.71 -16.02
N TYR A 52 26.03 11.61 -16.56
CA TYR A 52 26.14 11.28 -17.99
C TYR A 52 25.52 12.38 -18.88
N TYR A 53 24.27 12.79 -18.60
CA TYR A 53 23.61 13.81 -19.41
C TYR A 53 24.20 15.20 -19.22
N GLU A 54 24.63 15.57 -18.00
CA GLU A 54 25.33 16.83 -17.75
C GLU A 54 26.70 16.87 -18.44
N GLY A 55 27.48 15.77 -18.37
CA GLY A 55 28.75 15.64 -19.07
C GLY A 55 28.60 15.69 -20.59
N LEU A 56 27.58 15.01 -21.14
CA LEU A 56 27.24 15.07 -22.56
C LEU A 56 26.87 16.50 -22.98
N HIS A 57 26.11 17.21 -22.15
CA HIS A 57 25.75 18.61 -22.40
C HIS A 57 27.00 19.50 -22.48
N ASP A 58 27.96 19.33 -21.57
CA ASP A 58 29.22 20.09 -21.57
C ASP A 58 30.11 19.77 -22.79
N GLN A 59 30.17 18.50 -23.21
CA GLN A 59 30.87 18.12 -24.44
C GLN A 59 30.24 18.79 -25.68
N LEU A 60 28.91 18.72 -25.80
CA LEU A 60 28.17 19.32 -26.91
C LEU A 60 28.31 20.85 -26.93
N LYS A 61 28.42 21.48 -25.76
CA LYS A 61 28.61 22.93 -25.63
C LYS A 61 29.89 23.40 -26.32
N ASN A 62 30.95 22.60 -26.34
CA ASN A 62 32.24 22.93 -26.94
C ASN A 62 32.29 22.76 -28.47
N ILE A 63 31.28 22.11 -29.08
CA ILE A 63 31.23 21.96 -30.54
C ILE A 63 31.03 23.34 -31.19
N LYS A 64 31.91 23.75 -32.12
CA LYS A 64 31.78 25.01 -32.87
C LYS A 64 30.41 25.03 -33.57
N GLY A 65 29.64 26.12 -33.57
CA GLY A 65 28.28 26.13 -34.16
C GLY A 65 28.23 26.35 -35.69
N THR A 66 29.37 26.62 -36.32
CA THR A 66 29.48 26.90 -37.76
C THR A 66 30.73 26.27 -38.33
N LYS A 67 30.64 25.74 -39.55
CA LYS A 67 31.78 25.18 -40.27
C LYS A 67 31.83 25.81 -41.65
N VAL A 68 32.98 26.40 -42.00
CA VAL A 68 33.24 26.93 -43.34
C VAL A 68 34.00 25.86 -44.11
N ILE A 69 33.48 25.48 -45.27
CA ILE A 69 34.07 24.52 -46.20
C ILE A 69 34.64 25.32 -47.38
N GLN A 70 35.93 25.11 -47.68
CA GLN A 70 36.65 25.69 -48.82
C GLN A 70 36.55 27.23 -48.95
N SER A 71 36.32 27.94 -47.84
CA SER A 71 36.24 29.41 -47.77
C SER A 71 35.07 30.07 -48.54
N TRP A 72 34.18 29.29 -49.18
CA TRP A 72 33.02 29.81 -49.92
C TRP A 72 31.67 29.27 -49.43
N PHE A 73 31.64 28.19 -48.64
CA PHE A 73 30.41 27.57 -48.18
C PHE A 73 30.36 27.49 -46.65
N LYS A 74 29.41 28.18 -46.01
CA LYS A 74 29.24 28.19 -44.54
C LYS A 74 28.00 27.40 -44.15
N ILE A 75 28.19 26.34 -43.37
CA ILE A 75 27.11 25.59 -42.74
C ILE A 75 26.89 26.16 -41.34
N ASP A 76 25.69 26.66 -41.07
CA ASP A 76 25.24 27.04 -39.73
C ASP A 76 24.41 25.93 -39.12
N PHE A 77 24.93 25.35 -38.04
CA PHE A 77 24.24 24.32 -37.27
C PHE A 77 24.02 24.77 -35.83
N LYS A 78 24.08 26.08 -35.55
CA LYS A 78 23.68 26.65 -34.26
C LYS A 78 22.24 26.26 -33.88
N PRO A 79 21.23 26.31 -34.78
CA PRO A 79 19.86 25.93 -34.39
C PRO A 79 19.78 24.47 -33.97
N PHE A 80 20.46 23.58 -34.72
CA PHE A 80 20.55 22.16 -34.40
C PHE A 80 21.29 21.92 -33.07
N LYS A 81 22.44 22.58 -32.87
CA LYS A 81 23.21 22.51 -31.62
C LYS A 81 22.36 22.94 -30.42
N THR A 82 21.64 24.05 -30.53
CA THR A 82 20.74 24.54 -29.47
C THR A 82 19.61 23.54 -29.19
N ALA A 83 18.98 22.99 -30.23
CA ALA A 83 17.94 21.97 -30.06
C ALA A 83 18.49 20.70 -29.37
N LEU A 84 19.68 20.26 -29.75
CA LEU A 84 20.34 19.10 -29.15
C LEU A 84 20.74 19.34 -27.68
N LEU A 85 21.34 20.50 -27.37
CA LEU A 85 21.65 20.89 -25.99
C LEU A 85 20.40 20.91 -25.11
N ASN A 86 19.30 21.49 -25.62
CA ASN A 86 18.02 21.49 -24.92
C ASN A 86 17.46 20.08 -24.73
N CYS A 87 17.61 19.18 -25.71
CA CYS A 87 17.18 17.79 -25.59
C CYS A 87 17.94 17.07 -24.47
N VAL A 88 19.27 17.17 -24.45
CA VAL A 88 20.12 16.55 -23.42
C VAL A 88 19.82 17.15 -22.03
N LYS A 89 19.65 18.48 -21.95
CA LYS A 89 19.33 19.14 -20.68
C LYS A 89 17.97 18.72 -20.14
N ARG A 90 16.98 18.48 -21.00
CA ARG A 90 15.67 17.95 -20.61
C ARG A 90 15.80 16.57 -19.97
N TRP A 91 16.65 15.68 -20.49
CA TRP A 91 16.85 14.35 -19.90
C TRP A 91 17.38 14.43 -18.47
N SER A 92 18.46 15.19 -18.23
CA SER A 92 18.96 15.48 -16.87
C SER A 92 17.85 16.05 -15.96
N TYR A 93 17.04 16.97 -16.49
CA TYR A 93 15.92 17.55 -15.75
C TYR A 93 14.84 16.52 -15.39
N VAL A 94 14.53 15.52 -16.23
CA VAL A 94 13.52 14.50 -15.91
C VAL A 94 13.93 13.71 -14.66
N PHE A 95 15.20 13.29 -14.56
CA PHE A 95 15.70 12.58 -13.37
C PHE A 95 15.68 13.46 -12.12
N LYS A 96 16.15 14.71 -12.24
CA LYS A 96 16.13 15.67 -11.13
C LYS A 96 14.70 15.93 -10.65
N ARG A 97 13.76 16.12 -11.57
CA ARG A 97 12.35 16.34 -11.25
C ARG A 97 11.74 15.13 -10.56
N HIS A 98 12.00 13.91 -11.04
CA HIS A 98 11.53 12.69 -10.38
C HIS A 98 12.02 12.60 -8.92
N LEU A 99 13.29 12.94 -8.65
CA LEU A 99 13.84 12.97 -7.30
C LEU A 99 13.15 14.03 -6.41
N ILE A 100 12.86 15.22 -6.96
CA ILE A 100 12.11 16.27 -6.25
C ILE A 100 10.71 15.76 -5.93
N ASP A 101 9.98 15.28 -6.94
CA ASP A 101 8.59 14.82 -6.80
C ASP A 101 8.52 13.66 -5.79
N HIS A 102 9.49 12.74 -5.81
CA HIS A 102 9.60 11.66 -4.83
C HIS A 102 9.79 12.19 -3.40
N VAL A 103 10.67 13.18 -3.20
CA VAL A 103 10.87 13.79 -1.87
C VAL A 103 9.60 14.50 -1.41
N VAL A 104 9.03 15.35 -2.25
CA VAL A 104 7.82 16.14 -1.93
C VAL A 104 6.66 15.21 -1.59
N THR A 105 6.36 14.23 -2.45
CA THR A 105 5.24 13.31 -2.27
C THR A 105 5.37 12.51 -0.98
N ASN A 106 6.55 11.94 -0.70
CA ASN A 106 6.75 11.17 0.53
C ASN A 106 6.62 12.02 1.80
N LEU A 107 7.13 13.26 1.79
CA LEU A 107 7.00 14.16 2.94
C LEU A 107 5.54 14.62 3.14
N GLU A 108 4.82 14.91 2.06
CA GLU A 108 3.40 15.27 2.11
C GLU A 108 2.52 14.10 2.57
N ASP A 109 2.76 12.91 2.05
CA ASP A 109 2.01 11.70 2.42
C ASP A 109 2.27 11.32 3.88
N LEU A 110 3.51 11.46 4.36
CA LEU A 110 3.79 11.29 5.78
C LEU A 110 3.07 12.35 6.62
N ASN A 111 3.12 13.62 6.23
CA ASN A 111 2.47 14.69 7.00
C ASN A 111 0.96 14.46 7.11
N LYS A 112 0.29 14.13 5.99
CA LYS A 112 -1.13 13.78 5.98
C LYS A 112 -1.43 12.56 6.85
N PHE A 113 -0.57 11.53 6.78
CA PHE A 113 -0.72 10.34 7.62
C PHE A 113 -0.60 10.68 9.10
N ILE A 114 0.39 11.50 9.49
CA ILE A 114 0.58 11.94 10.87
C ILE A 114 -0.63 12.72 11.36
N GLU A 115 -1.14 13.68 10.59
CA GLU A 115 -2.31 14.48 10.97
C GLU A 115 -3.55 13.58 11.20
N CYS A 116 -3.84 12.67 10.26
CA CYS A 116 -4.95 11.72 10.41
C CYS A 116 -4.75 10.74 11.57
N ALA A 117 -3.52 10.26 11.79
CA ALA A 117 -3.21 9.34 12.87
C ALA A 117 -3.32 10.03 14.23
N ASP A 118 -2.81 11.25 14.37
CA ASP A 118 -2.91 12.02 15.61
C ASP A 118 -4.37 12.34 15.94
N GLU A 119 -5.18 12.75 14.96
CA GLU A 119 -6.62 12.97 15.14
C GLU A 119 -7.34 11.69 15.58
N GLY A 120 -7.06 10.56 14.91
CA GLY A 120 -7.61 9.26 15.26
C GLY A 120 -7.21 8.82 16.68
N LEU A 121 -5.93 8.95 17.04
CA LEU A 121 -5.40 8.52 18.34
C LEU A 121 -5.83 9.42 19.51
N MET A 122 -6.13 10.69 19.27
CA MET A 122 -6.65 11.62 20.29
C MET A 122 -8.16 11.45 20.54
N THR A 123 -8.86 10.67 19.72
CA THR A 123 -10.29 10.44 19.89
C THR A 123 -10.57 9.67 21.18
N GLN A 124 -11.36 10.25 22.08
CA GLN A 124 -11.71 9.62 23.36
C GLN A 124 -12.72 8.49 23.15
N VAL A 125 -12.30 7.25 23.45
CA VAL A 125 -13.18 6.08 23.39
C VAL A 125 -13.88 5.90 24.75
N HIS A 126 -15.20 5.89 24.72
CA HIS A 126 -16.03 5.60 25.89
C HIS A 126 -16.51 4.14 25.88
N GLU A 127 -16.88 3.62 27.04
CA GLU A 127 -17.48 2.29 27.15
C GLU A 127 -18.76 2.19 26.29
N GLY A 128 -18.81 1.22 25.37
CA GLY A 128 -19.94 1.00 24.47
C GLY A 128 -19.76 1.62 23.07
N ASP A 129 -18.73 2.44 22.85
CA ASP A 129 -18.43 3.01 21.54
C ASP A 129 -17.52 2.08 20.72
N TYR A 130 -18.14 1.03 20.19
CA TYR A 130 -17.47 -0.02 19.43
C TYR A 130 -16.85 0.50 18.12
N GLU A 131 -17.52 1.43 17.42
CA GLU A 131 -17.01 1.98 16.17
C GLU A 131 -15.77 2.87 16.39
N CYS A 132 -15.77 3.71 17.42
CA CYS A 132 -14.58 4.51 17.75
C CYS A 132 -13.42 3.63 18.22
N LEU A 133 -13.69 2.59 19.01
CA LEU A 133 -12.65 1.64 19.44
C LEU A 133 -11.97 0.99 18.23
N ILE A 134 -12.74 0.55 17.24
CA ILE A 134 -12.20 -0.06 16.01
C ILE A 134 -11.32 0.93 15.25
N LYS A 135 -11.80 2.17 15.03
CA LYS A 135 -11.03 3.19 14.31
C LYS A 135 -9.70 3.47 15.00
N VAL A 136 -9.69 3.64 16.32
CA VAL A 136 -8.45 3.86 17.10
C VAL A 136 -7.53 2.64 16.99
N MET A 137 -8.07 1.43 17.07
CA MET A 137 -7.29 0.19 16.91
C MET A 137 -6.68 0.05 15.51
N GLU A 138 -7.40 0.44 14.46
CA GLU A 138 -6.91 0.46 13.09
C GLU A 138 -5.72 1.40 12.95
N TYR A 139 -5.83 2.65 13.44
CA TYR A 139 -4.70 3.59 13.45
C TYR A 139 -3.51 3.05 14.26
N LEU A 140 -3.74 2.44 15.43
CA LEU A 140 -2.68 1.81 16.22
C LEU A 140 -1.95 0.71 15.45
N LYS A 141 -2.67 -0.09 14.66
CA LYS A 141 -2.10 -1.14 13.81
C LYS A 141 -1.28 -0.54 12.67
N VAL A 142 -1.84 0.42 11.92
CA VAL A 142 -1.17 1.05 10.78
C VAL A 142 0.08 1.82 11.23
N VAL A 143 0.02 2.53 12.36
CA VAL A 143 1.19 3.22 12.95
C VAL A 143 2.30 2.22 13.27
N LYS A 144 1.97 1.06 13.86
CA LYS A 144 2.93 0.01 14.19
C LYS A 144 3.56 -0.62 12.94
N GLU A 145 2.76 -0.86 11.89
CA GLU A 145 3.24 -1.44 10.63
C GLU A 145 4.15 -0.46 9.86
N LYS A 146 3.79 0.82 9.81
CA LYS A 146 4.58 1.84 9.11
C LYS A 146 5.82 2.28 9.89
N GLN A 147 5.92 2.00 11.19
CA GLN A 147 6.99 2.52 12.04
C GLN A 147 8.40 2.16 11.55
N SER A 148 8.65 0.90 11.22
CA SER A 148 9.96 0.45 10.76
C SER A 148 10.36 1.12 9.44
N SER A 149 9.42 1.24 8.50
CA SER A 149 9.68 1.88 7.21
C SER A 149 9.90 3.39 7.33
N THR A 150 9.09 4.07 8.16
CA THR A 150 9.12 5.53 8.33
C THR A 150 10.38 5.98 9.08
N ASP A 151 10.82 5.22 10.08
CA ASP A 151 12.05 5.56 10.83
C ASP A 151 13.31 5.52 9.93
N VAL A 152 13.32 4.67 8.90
CA VAL A 152 14.46 4.51 7.99
C VAL A 152 14.39 5.44 6.77
N MET A 153 13.23 6.01 6.44
CA MET A 153 13.05 6.75 5.19
C MET A 153 13.69 8.15 5.17
N PHE A 154 13.88 8.80 6.33
CA PHE A 154 14.40 10.18 6.38
C PHE A 154 15.84 10.29 5.86
N GLU A 155 16.69 9.32 6.18
CA GLU A 155 18.10 9.29 5.77
C GLU A 155 18.27 9.24 4.22
N PRO A 156 17.57 8.36 3.48
CA PRO A 156 17.51 8.42 2.01
C PRO A 156 17.04 9.77 1.46
N LEU A 157 16.02 10.40 2.06
CA LEU A 157 15.49 11.69 1.61
C LEU A 157 16.52 12.82 1.79
N HIS A 158 17.24 12.83 2.91
CA HIS A 158 18.38 13.74 3.12
C HIS A 158 19.43 13.60 2.02
N LYS A 159 19.84 12.37 1.70
CA LYS A 159 20.83 12.11 0.64
C LYS A 159 20.36 12.59 -0.74
N ILE A 160 19.07 12.44 -1.05
CA ILE A 160 18.50 12.93 -2.31
C ILE A 160 18.57 14.46 -2.37
N ILE A 161 18.21 15.15 -1.28
CA ILE A 161 18.25 16.61 -1.17
C ILE A 161 19.68 17.15 -1.31
N ASP A 162 20.65 16.50 -0.66
CA ASP A 162 22.06 16.87 -0.78
C ASP A 162 22.58 16.69 -2.20
N LEU A 163 22.17 15.60 -2.87
CA LEU A 163 22.50 15.37 -4.28
C LEU A 163 21.90 16.47 -5.17
N LEU A 164 20.62 16.79 -5.00
CA LEU A 164 19.94 17.82 -5.77
C LEU A 164 20.58 19.21 -5.56
N ARG A 165 20.99 19.53 -4.31
CA ARG A 165 21.71 20.75 -3.97
C ARG A 165 23.06 20.83 -4.69
N ASN A 166 23.80 19.73 -4.78
CA ASN A 166 25.06 19.67 -5.53
C ASN A 166 24.89 19.97 -7.02
N TYR A 167 23.72 19.67 -7.59
CA TYR A 167 23.37 20.00 -8.97
C TYR A 167 22.75 21.40 -9.16
N GLY A 168 22.71 22.22 -8.10
CA GLY A 168 22.14 23.58 -8.14
C GLY A 168 20.62 23.61 -8.30
N VAL A 169 19.92 22.53 -7.96
CA VAL A 169 18.45 22.48 -7.98
C VAL A 169 17.91 23.17 -6.74
N VAL A 170 17.01 24.13 -6.95
CA VAL A 170 16.28 24.78 -5.85
C VAL A 170 15.17 23.85 -5.39
N ILE A 171 15.25 23.42 -4.13
CA ILE A 171 14.25 22.57 -3.49
C ILE A 171 13.23 23.49 -2.82
N PRO A 172 11.92 23.19 -2.90
CA PRO A 172 10.90 24.00 -2.22
C PRO A 172 11.19 24.14 -0.72
N GLU A 173 11.08 25.37 -0.21
CA GLU A 173 11.35 25.69 1.20
C GLU A 173 10.45 24.87 2.14
N GLN A 174 9.19 24.69 1.77
CA GLN A 174 8.23 23.85 2.50
C GLN A 174 8.76 22.43 2.71
N SER A 175 9.39 21.82 1.72
CA SER A 175 9.94 20.45 1.83
C SER A 175 11.14 20.39 2.77
N LEU A 176 11.93 21.46 2.85
CA LEU A 176 13.04 21.56 3.80
C LEU A 176 12.55 21.69 5.25
N VAL A 177 11.50 22.49 5.46
CA VAL A 177 10.84 22.62 6.78
C VAL A 177 10.22 21.30 7.19
N GLN A 178 9.46 20.64 6.29
CA GLN A 178 8.86 19.33 6.54
C GLN A 178 9.91 18.29 6.92
N LEU A 179 11.06 18.24 6.25
CA LEU A 179 12.12 17.30 6.57
C LEU A 179 12.71 17.51 7.98
N GLN A 180 12.71 18.74 8.48
CA GLN A 180 13.15 19.06 9.84
C GLN A 180 12.09 18.76 10.90
N GLU A 181 10.82 19.08 10.63
CA GLU A 181 9.72 18.93 11.60
C GLU A 181 9.13 17.52 11.67
N LEU A 182 9.02 16.82 10.53
CA LEU A 182 8.34 15.52 10.46
C LEU A 182 8.95 14.44 11.36
N PRO A 183 10.28 14.34 11.56
CA PRO A 183 10.84 13.41 12.53
C PRO A 183 10.33 13.65 13.95
N GLU A 184 10.17 14.91 14.35
CA GLU A 184 9.65 15.28 15.66
C GLU A 184 8.14 15.01 15.77
N LYS A 185 7.36 15.40 14.75
CA LYS A 185 5.92 15.08 14.69
C LYS A 185 5.69 13.57 14.75
N TRP A 186 6.46 12.79 13.99
CA TRP A 186 6.40 11.33 14.01
C TRP A 186 6.76 10.75 15.38
N ALA A 187 7.78 11.30 16.06
CA ALA A 187 8.11 10.90 17.43
C ALA A 187 6.95 11.18 18.40
N ASN A 188 6.24 12.30 18.23
CA ASN A 188 5.06 12.64 19.01
C ASN A 188 3.89 11.67 18.72
N THR A 189 3.60 11.38 17.46
CA THR A 189 2.60 10.36 17.06
C THR A 189 2.90 8.99 17.67
N LYS A 190 4.17 8.56 17.68
CA LYS A 190 4.58 7.30 18.35
C LYS A 190 4.27 7.33 19.85
N ARG A 191 4.52 8.45 20.54
CA ARG A 191 4.19 8.61 21.96
C ARG A 191 2.68 8.58 22.18
N LEU A 192 1.92 9.29 21.36
CA LEU A 192 0.45 9.28 21.38
C LEU A 192 -0.09 7.86 21.17
N SER A 193 0.46 7.11 20.21
CA SER A 193 0.09 5.71 19.96
C SER A 193 0.31 4.83 21.19
N VAL A 194 1.42 4.99 21.91
CA VAL A 194 1.66 4.25 23.16
C VAL A 194 0.63 4.61 24.23
N THR A 195 0.31 5.90 24.40
CA THR A 195 -0.69 6.36 25.37
C THR A 195 -2.09 5.87 25.01
N ALA A 196 -2.51 6.04 23.75
CA ALA A 196 -3.80 5.57 23.25
C ALA A 196 -3.91 4.06 23.42
N LYS A 197 -2.86 3.29 23.11
CA LYS A 197 -2.82 1.83 23.33
C LYS A 197 -3.05 1.47 24.80
N GLN A 198 -2.45 2.19 25.74
CA GLN A 198 -2.67 1.96 27.18
C GLN A 198 -4.11 2.28 27.60
N GLN A 199 -4.72 3.31 27.03
CA GLN A 199 -6.10 3.70 27.31
C GLN A 199 -7.13 2.73 26.74
N VAL A 200 -6.93 2.25 25.49
CA VAL A 200 -7.87 1.33 24.85
C VAL A 200 -7.67 -0.13 25.26
N ALA A 201 -6.51 -0.50 25.82
CA ALA A 201 -6.25 -1.87 26.27
C ALA A 201 -7.33 -2.48 27.19
N PRO A 202 -7.81 -1.80 28.26
CA PRO A 202 -8.90 -2.33 29.09
C PRO A 202 -10.23 -2.47 28.33
N LEU A 203 -10.57 -1.49 27.49
CA LEU A 203 -11.80 -1.50 26.68
C LEU A 203 -11.77 -2.64 25.65
N GLN A 204 -10.63 -2.80 24.97
CA GLN A 204 -10.38 -3.91 24.05
C GLN A 204 -10.48 -5.26 24.78
N ALA A 205 -9.87 -5.40 25.96
CA ALA A 205 -9.95 -6.64 26.74
C ALA A 205 -11.39 -6.98 27.15
N MET A 206 -12.19 -5.97 27.52
CA MET A 206 -13.60 -6.13 27.84
C MET A 206 -14.41 -6.58 26.60
N GLU A 207 -14.23 -5.94 25.45
CA GLU A 207 -14.94 -6.31 24.21
C GLU A 207 -14.52 -7.69 23.70
N VAL A 208 -13.23 -8.03 23.77
CA VAL A 208 -12.73 -9.38 23.48
C VAL A 208 -13.35 -10.41 24.43
N GLY A 209 -13.52 -10.08 25.72
CA GLY A 209 -14.20 -10.92 26.69
C GLY A 209 -15.68 -11.16 26.33
N LYS A 210 -16.41 -10.08 25.96
CA LYS A 210 -17.80 -10.18 25.48
C LYS A 210 -17.90 -11.01 24.20
N LEU A 211 -16.98 -10.83 23.27
CA LEU A 211 -16.92 -11.59 22.01
C LEU A 211 -16.67 -13.07 22.27
N LYS A 212 -15.69 -13.42 23.13
CA LYS A 212 -15.44 -14.81 23.53
C LYS A 212 -16.67 -15.46 24.17
N LYS A 213 -17.38 -14.71 25.03
CA LYS A 213 -18.62 -15.19 25.63
C LYS A 213 -19.69 -15.45 24.57
N ARG A 214 -19.91 -14.51 23.63
CA ARG A 214 -20.85 -14.69 22.52
C ARG A 214 -20.49 -15.87 21.62
N ILE A 215 -19.20 -16.10 21.35
CA ILE A 215 -18.74 -17.27 20.59
C ILE A 215 -19.08 -18.57 21.35
N SER A 216 -18.88 -18.61 22.67
CA SER A 216 -19.27 -19.76 23.51
C SER A 216 -20.78 -19.97 23.52
N ASP A 217 -21.56 -18.90 23.74
CA ASP A 217 -23.03 -18.96 23.75
C ASP A 217 -23.57 -19.42 22.38
N PHE A 218 -22.92 -19.03 21.28
CA PHE A 218 -23.26 -19.48 19.93
C PHE A 218 -22.90 -20.96 19.69
N ASP A 219 -21.78 -21.45 20.24
CA ASP A 219 -21.44 -22.88 20.17
C ASP A 219 -22.49 -23.74 20.91
N ASP A 220 -22.90 -23.33 22.11
CA ASP A 220 -23.96 -23.98 22.87
C ASP A 220 -25.29 -23.98 22.09
N LYS A 221 -25.66 -22.83 21.51
CA LYS A 221 -26.85 -22.67 20.66
C LYS A 221 -26.80 -23.56 19.43
N GLN A 222 -25.63 -23.70 18.80
CA GLN A 222 -25.44 -24.59 17.67
C GLN A 222 -25.59 -26.07 18.05
N GLN A 223 -25.05 -26.49 19.21
CA GLN A 223 -25.21 -27.84 19.71
C GLN A 223 -26.68 -28.15 20.06
N GLU A 224 -27.39 -27.21 20.67
CA GLU A 224 -28.82 -27.33 20.94
C GLU A 224 -29.62 -27.40 19.63
N PHE A 225 -29.30 -26.54 18.67
CA PHE A 225 -29.91 -26.57 17.34
C PHE A 225 -29.67 -27.92 16.66
N ARG A 226 -28.46 -28.49 16.75
CA ARG A 226 -28.14 -29.83 16.23
C ARG A 226 -29.03 -30.91 16.86
N ASN A 227 -29.15 -30.91 18.18
CA ASN A 227 -30.00 -31.86 18.91
C ASN A 227 -31.47 -31.71 18.52
N ASN A 228 -31.96 -30.49 18.35
CA ASN A 228 -33.32 -30.20 17.91
C ASN A 228 -33.53 -30.60 16.44
N PHE A 229 -32.56 -30.33 15.58
CA PHE A 229 -32.57 -30.69 14.16
C PHE A 229 -32.67 -32.21 13.98
N LEU A 230 -31.92 -33.01 14.73
CA LEU A 230 -32.01 -34.47 14.73
C LEU A 230 -33.35 -35.00 15.28
N ARG A 231 -34.03 -34.24 16.15
CA ARG A 231 -35.35 -34.57 16.71
C ARG A 231 -36.52 -34.10 15.83
N MET A 232 -36.27 -33.29 14.81
CA MET A 232 -37.33 -32.75 13.97
C MET A 232 -37.97 -33.86 13.10
N ARG A 233 -39.29 -33.76 12.96
CA ARG A 233 -40.16 -34.78 12.34
C ARG A 233 -39.89 -35.07 10.87
N PHE A 234 -39.05 -34.30 10.18
CA PHE A 234 -38.72 -34.57 8.78
C PHE A 234 -37.84 -35.82 8.59
N PHE A 235 -37.16 -36.30 9.64
CA PHE A 235 -36.49 -37.60 9.63
C PHE A 235 -37.45 -38.79 9.85
N SER A 236 -38.72 -38.53 10.18
CA SER A 236 -39.72 -39.57 10.42
C SER A 236 -40.60 -39.77 9.18
N PHE A 237 -40.73 -41.03 8.73
CA PHE A 237 -41.53 -41.44 7.57
C PHE A 237 -43.02 -41.03 7.64
N LYS A 238 -43.52 -40.64 8.83
CA LYS A 238 -44.93 -40.26 9.07
C LYS A 238 -45.21 -38.75 8.93
N CYS A 239 -44.30 -37.97 8.34
CA CYS A 239 -44.49 -36.52 8.20
C CYS A 239 -45.46 -36.19 7.05
N SER A 240 -46.60 -35.56 7.38
CA SER A 240 -47.62 -35.19 6.38
C SER A 240 -47.29 -33.91 5.59
N ILE A 241 -46.33 -33.09 6.06
CA ILE A 241 -45.95 -31.80 5.44
C ILE A 241 -44.42 -31.58 5.50
N PRO A 242 -43.61 -32.42 4.83
CA PRO A 242 -42.14 -32.39 4.93
C PRO A 242 -41.52 -31.10 4.38
N TYR A 243 -42.06 -30.53 3.30
CA TYR A 243 -41.51 -29.34 2.63
C TYR A 243 -41.63 -28.05 3.47
N ASP A 244 -42.73 -27.85 4.21
CA ASP A 244 -42.89 -26.67 5.07
C ASP A 244 -41.94 -26.72 6.28
N VAL A 245 -41.76 -27.91 6.86
CA VAL A 245 -40.83 -28.12 7.97
C VAL A 245 -39.38 -27.95 7.51
N LEU A 246 -39.05 -28.44 6.31
CA LEU A 246 -37.73 -28.29 5.71
C LEU A 246 -37.42 -26.83 5.34
N THR A 247 -38.42 -26.09 4.86
CA THR A 247 -38.26 -24.65 4.56
C THR A 247 -38.02 -23.84 5.82
N LYS A 248 -38.73 -24.15 6.92
CA LYS A 248 -38.49 -23.54 8.24
C LYS A 248 -37.11 -23.86 8.78
N ALA A 249 -36.67 -25.12 8.71
CA ALA A 249 -35.34 -25.52 9.13
C ALA A 249 -34.23 -24.83 8.31
N ASN A 250 -34.42 -24.71 6.98
CA ASN A 250 -33.48 -24.02 6.10
C ASN A 250 -33.39 -22.51 6.38
N LYS A 251 -34.49 -21.87 6.77
CA LYS A 251 -34.50 -20.45 7.20
C LYS A 251 -33.72 -20.28 8.50
N LEU A 252 -33.94 -21.15 9.49
CA LEU A 252 -33.21 -21.11 10.77
C LEU A 252 -31.70 -21.35 10.58
N ILE A 253 -31.29 -22.28 9.70
CA ILE A 253 -29.87 -22.45 9.37
C ILE A 253 -29.29 -21.19 8.74
N TRP A 254 -30.03 -20.54 7.83
CA TRP A 254 -29.56 -19.31 7.20
C TRP A 254 -29.38 -18.17 8.22
N GLU A 255 -30.31 -18.01 9.16
CA GLU A 255 -30.20 -17.02 10.25
C GLU A 255 -28.99 -17.30 11.16
N MET A 256 -28.70 -18.58 11.48
CA MET A 256 -27.50 -18.93 12.25
C MET A 256 -26.21 -18.76 11.45
N GLU A 257 -26.21 -19.00 10.13
CA GLU A 257 -25.05 -18.74 9.27
C GLU A 257 -24.75 -17.24 9.15
N ASP A 258 -25.77 -16.39 9.14
CA ASP A 258 -25.64 -14.93 9.13
C ASP A 258 -25.05 -14.42 10.46
N GLU A 259 -25.58 -14.92 11.59
CA GLU A 259 -25.04 -14.63 12.94
C GLU A 259 -23.60 -15.11 13.09
N MET A 260 -23.26 -16.29 12.55
CA MET A 260 -21.89 -16.83 12.55
C MET A 260 -20.93 -15.92 11.78
N LYS A 261 -21.32 -15.45 10.58
CA LYS A 261 -20.50 -14.53 9.79
C LYS A 261 -20.26 -13.20 10.50
N GLY A 262 -21.30 -12.64 11.12
CA GLY A 262 -21.14 -11.41 11.92
C GLY A 262 -20.14 -11.58 13.08
N LEU A 263 -20.15 -12.75 13.74
CA LEU A 263 -19.17 -13.08 14.79
C LEU A 263 -17.75 -13.32 14.23
N GLU A 264 -17.64 -13.92 13.04
CA GLU A 264 -16.37 -14.14 12.34
C GLU A 264 -15.70 -12.81 11.96
N ASP A 265 -16.44 -11.90 11.36
CA ASP A 265 -15.95 -10.55 10.99
C ASP A 265 -15.44 -9.79 12.22
N CYS A 266 -16.18 -9.88 13.34
CA CYS A 266 -15.75 -9.33 14.63
C CYS A 266 -14.47 -10.02 15.16
N ALA A 267 -14.36 -11.36 15.04
CA ALA A 267 -13.21 -12.10 15.53
C ALA A 267 -11.92 -11.81 14.74
N VAL A 268 -12.03 -11.65 13.42
CA VAL A 268 -10.92 -11.22 12.56
C VAL A 268 -10.42 -9.83 12.97
N LEU A 269 -11.33 -8.90 13.23
CA LEU A 269 -11.00 -7.52 13.60
C LEU A 269 -10.24 -7.40 14.92
N PHE A 270 -10.58 -8.26 15.90
CA PHE A 270 -9.91 -8.30 17.21
C PHE A 270 -8.80 -9.36 17.30
N GLU A 271 -8.45 -10.02 16.19
CA GLU A 271 -7.46 -11.09 16.12
C GLU A 271 -7.72 -12.21 17.17
N VAL A 272 -8.99 -12.51 17.41
CA VAL A 272 -9.42 -13.57 18.34
C VAL A 272 -9.53 -14.89 17.56
N PRO A 273 -8.98 -16.01 18.08
CA PRO A 273 -9.13 -17.30 17.41
C PRO A 273 -10.62 -17.66 17.31
N PHE A 274 -11.09 -17.82 16.08
CA PHE A 274 -12.45 -18.26 15.76
C PHE A 274 -12.41 -19.77 15.48
N GLY A 275 -13.27 -20.53 16.17
CA GLY A 275 -13.35 -21.99 16.00
C GLY A 275 -14.09 -22.40 14.73
N GLU A 276 -13.86 -23.62 14.26
CA GLU A 276 -14.67 -24.21 13.19
C GLU A 276 -16.00 -24.74 13.73
N PHE A 277 -17.10 -24.15 13.27
CA PHE A 277 -18.46 -24.56 13.62
C PHE A 277 -18.95 -25.77 12.79
N LYS A 278 -18.48 -26.97 13.14
CA LYS A 278 -18.69 -28.21 12.37
C LYS A 278 -20.14 -28.71 12.33
N GLU A 279 -20.92 -28.50 13.39
CA GLU A 279 -22.30 -28.99 13.47
C GLU A 279 -23.25 -28.20 12.55
N LEU A 280 -23.07 -26.88 12.43
CA LEU A 280 -23.87 -26.06 11.51
C LEU A 280 -23.64 -26.45 10.04
N HIS A 281 -22.38 -26.67 9.67
CA HIS A 281 -22.00 -27.14 8.34
C HIS A 281 -22.57 -28.54 8.04
N SER A 282 -22.62 -29.42 9.05
CA SER A 282 -23.22 -30.75 8.94
C SER A 282 -24.73 -30.70 8.75
N CYS A 283 -25.44 -29.85 9.52
CA CYS A 283 -26.87 -29.60 9.34
C CYS A 283 -27.20 -29.07 7.93
N ARG A 284 -26.36 -28.18 7.37
CA ARG A 284 -26.54 -27.67 6.01
C ARG A 284 -26.36 -28.75 4.95
N LYS A 285 -25.39 -29.66 5.11
CA LYS A 285 -25.22 -30.82 4.23
C LYS A 285 -26.42 -31.77 4.30
N GLU A 286 -26.92 -32.05 5.50
CA GLU A 286 -28.06 -32.94 5.70
C GLU A 286 -29.37 -32.38 5.12
N ILE A 287 -29.67 -31.08 5.27
CA ILE A 287 -30.83 -30.47 4.59
C ILE A 287 -30.74 -30.62 3.06
N ARG A 288 -29.53 -30.50 2.49
CA ARG A 288 -29.32 -30.68 1.03
C ARG A 288 -29.53 -32.12 0.57
N MET A 289 -29.25 -33.11 1.43
CA MET A 289 -29.49 -34.53 1.13
C MET A 289 -30.96 -34.94 1.30
N VAL A 290 -31.72 -34.22 2.13
CA VAL A 290 -33.15 -34.47 2.36
C VAL A 290 -34.05 -33.78 1.31
N LYS A 291 -33.54 -32.75 0.63
CA LYS A 291 -34.19 -32.15 -0.55
C LYS A 291 -34.15 -33.07 -1.75
#